data_AF-A0A142XJS5-F1
#
_entry.id   AF-A0A142XJS5-F1
#
_cell.length_a   1.000
_cell.length_b   1.000
_cell.length_c   1.000
_cell.angle_alpha   90.00
_cell.angle_beta   90.00
_cell.angle_gamma   90.00
#
_symmetry.space_group_name_H-M   'P 1'
#
loop_
_entity.id
_entity.type
_entity.pdbx_description
1 polymer ?
#
loop_
_entity_poly.entity_id
_entity_poly.type
_entity_poly.pdbx_seq_one_letter_code
_entity_poly.pdbx_strand_id
1 'polypeptide(L)'
;MRLEAIHPKPKLSAGRGHKVYPYLLRDVPIDRVGQVWSADITYLPLTSGFMYLAATIDGFSRYVVAWRLSNTLDGAFCRDMLDEALAAGTPEVFNTDQGVQFTAGAWVERVEAAGVRVSMDVGSGAWTTCSSSACGGV
;
A
#
# COMPACT_ATOMS: atom_id res chain seq x y z
N MET A 1 35.50 -1.66 -13.89
CA MET A 1 34.07 -1.30 -13.97
C MET A 1 33.49 -1.48 -12.56
N ARG A 2 33.18 -0.40 -11.83
CA ARG A 2 32.56 -0.49 -10.49
C ARG A 2 31.05 -0.60 -10.68
N LEU A 3 30.47 -1.75 -10.33
CA LEU A 3 29.03 -1.90 -10.19
C LEU A 3 28.67 -1.37 -8.79
N GLU A 4 28.11 -0.16 -8.73
CA GLU A 4 27.56 0.37 -7.48
C GLU A 4 26.07 0.01 -7.40
N ALA A 5 25.64 -0.48 -6.23
CA ALA A 5 24.24 -0.74 -5.97
C ALA A 5 23.48 0.59 -5.91
N ILE A 6 22.50 0.77 -6.80
CA ILE A 6 21.61 1.94 -6.79
C ILE A 6 20.68 1.79 -5.59
N HIS A 7 20.99 2.47 -4.49
CA HIS A 7 20.11 2.49 -3.32
C HIS A 7 18.97 3.49 -3.52
N PRO A 8 17.82 3.28 -2.85
CA PRO A 8 16.71 4.22 -2.89
C PRO A 8 17.12 5.58 -2.36
N LYS A 9 16.63 6.64 -3.00
CA LYS A 9 16.73 8.02 -2.49
C LYS A 9 15.35 8.42 -1.94
N PRO A 10 15.28 9.14 -0.82
CA PRO A 10 14.01 9.63 -0.30
C PRO A 10 13.34 10.58 -1.31
N LYS A 11 12.00 10.52 -1.40
CA LYS A 11 11.13 11.40 -2.20
C LYS A 11 11.15 11.19 -3.73
N LEU A 12 10.93 9.96 -4.20
CA LEU A 12 10.73 9.68 -5.64
C LEU A 12 9.29 9.90 -6.15
N SER A 13 8.34 10.26 -5.28
CA SER A 13 6.90 10.27 -5.59
C SER A 13 6.29 11.64 -5.96
N ALA A 14 7.08 12.68 -6.21
CA ALA A 14 6.54 13.99 -6.59
C ALA A 14 6.13 14.07 -8.08
N GLY A 15 5.02 13.43 -8.43
CA GLY A 15 4.34 13.59 -9.73
C GLY A 15 3.42 14.82 -9.75
N ARG A 16 3.34 15.53 -10.90
CA ARG A 16 2.38 16.63 -11.09
C ARG A 16 0.97 16.09 -11.37
N GLY A 17 -0.01 16.43 -10.52
CA GLY A 17 -1.44 16.40 -10.89
C GLY A 17 -2.24 15.14 -10.54
N HIS A 18 -1.89 14.39 -9.50
CA HIS A 18 -2.69 13.25 -9.06
C HIS A 18 -3.95 13.68 -8.29
N LYS A 19 -5.07 13.00 -8.54
CA LYS A 19 -6.33 13.19 -7.80
C LYS A 19 -6.09 12.89 -6.32
N VAL A 20 -6.36 13.87 -5.47
CA VAL A 20 -6.18 13.72 -4.01
C VAL A 20 -7.39 12.98 -3.45
N TYR A 21 -7.13 11.87 -2.79
CA TYR A 21 -8.15 11.10 -2.07
C TYR A 21 -8.13 11.44 -0.57
N PRO A 22 -9.30 11.55 0.08
CA PRO A 22 -9.35 11.77 1.51
C PRO A 22 -8.85 10.54 2.28
N TYR A 23 -8.30 10.78 3.47
CA TYR A 23 -8.00 9.71 4.41
C TYR A 23 -9.27 9.32 5.16
N LEU A 24 -9.79 8.10 4.92
CA LEU A 24 -11.09 7.66 5.43
C LEU A 24 -11.01 6.95 6.78
N LEU A 25 -9.81 6.64 7.28
CA LEU A 25 -9.62 5.80 8.46
C LEU A 25 -9.46 6.59 9.76
N ARG A 26 -9.77 7.90 9.75
CA ARG A 26 -9.74 8.73 10.96
C ARG A 26 -10.93 8.37 11.85
N ASP A 27 -10.64 7.98 13.09
CA ASP A 27 -11.64 7.58 14.09
C ASP A 27 -12.54 6.40 13.67
N VAL A 28 -12.06 5.57 12.74
CA VAL A 28 -12.76 4.36 12.29
C VAL A 28 -12.20 3.15 13.06
N PRO A 29 -12.99 2.47 13.91
CA PRO A 29 -12.58 1.20 14.50
C PRO A 29 -12.53 0.14 13.40
N ILE A 30 -11.41 -0.59 13.32
CA ILE A 30 -11.23 -1.72 12.41
C ILE A 30 -11.43 -3.00 13.23
N ASP A 31 -12.62 -3.61 13.13
CA ASP A 31 -13.09 -4.64 14.05
C ASP A 31 -13.53 -5.96 13.38
N ARG A 32 -13.42 -6.04 12.05
CA ARG A 32 -13.72 -7.25 11.28
C ARG A 32 -12.82 -7.41 10.06
N VAL A 33 -12.68 -8.66 9.63
CA VAL A 33 -12.03 -9.02 8.36
C VAL A 33 -12.78 -8.41 7.18
N GLY A 34 -12.04 -7.91 6.18
CA GLY A 34 -12.61 -7.33 4.96
C GLY A 34 -13.10 -5.89 5.12
N GLN A 35 -12.96 -5.28 6.30
CA GLN A 35 -13.37 -3.89 6.47
C GLN A 35 -12.39 -2.93 5.78
N VAL A 36 -11.10 -3.09 6.05
CA VAL A 36 -10.04 -2.25 5.52
C VAL A 36 -8.91 -3.13 5.04
N TRP A 37 -8.55 -3.00 3.78
CA TRP A 37 -7.28 -3.51 3.27
C TRP A 37 -6.33 -2.37 3.04
N SER A 38 -5.05 -2.61 3.32
CA SER A 38 -3.98 -1.64 3.09
C SER A 38 -2.93 -2.24 2.17
N ALA A 39 -2.42 -1.43 1.22
CA ALA A 39 -1.25 -1.81 0.44
C ALA A 39 -0.09 -0.83 0.61
N ASP A 40 1.12 -1.38 0.58
CA ASP A 40 2.38 -0.64 0.66
C ASP A 40 3.45 -1.34 -0.20
N ILE A 41 4.48 -0.59 -0.59
CA ILE A 41 5.66 -1.12 -1.28
C ILE A 41 6.87 -0.94 -0.37
N THR A 42 7.55 -2.04 -0.07
CA THR A 42 8.78 -2.02 0.73
C THR A 42 9.94 -2.68 0.01
N TYR A 43 11.14 -2.50 0.56
CA TYR A 43 12.37 -3.06 0.03
C TYR A 43 12.70 -4.35 0.77
N LEU A 44 12.88 -5.44 0.02
CA LEU A 44 13.37 -6.71 0.53
C LEU A 44 14.89 -6.80 0.29
N PRO A 45 15.73 -6.70 1.32
CA PRO A 45 17.18 -6.82 1.16
C PRO A 45 17.57 -8.25 0.81
N LEU A 46 18.51 -8.41 -0.12
CA LEU A 46 19.11 -9.69 -0.50
C LEU A 46 20.62 -9.67 -0.20
N THR A 47 21.26 -10.83 -0.23
CA THR A 47 22.73 -10.94 -0.07
C THR A 47 23.49 -10.11 -1.11
N SER A 48 22.92 -9.93 -2.30
CA SER A 48 23.41 -9.02 -3.33
C SER A 48 22.25 -8.21 -3.92
N GLY A 49 22.08 -6.97 -3.45
CA GLY A 49 21.03 -6.06 -3.91
C GLY A 49 19.74 -6.13 -3.09
N PHE A 50 18.61 -5.79 -3.73
CA PHE A 50 17.29 -5.77 -3.11
C PHE A 50 16.20 -6.01 -4.17
N MET A 51 15.00 -6.32 -3.70
CA MET A 51 13.78 -6.37 -4.52
C MET A 51 12.72 -5.45 -3.92
N TYR A 52 11.73 -5.08 -4.73
CA TYR A 52 10.52 -4.40 -4.29
C TYR A 52 9.47 -5.44 -3.96
N LEU A 53 8.88 -5.36 -2.78
CA LEU A 53 7.74 -6.15 -2.34
C LEU A 53 6.53 -5.23 -2.22
N ALA A 54 5.50 -5.47 -3.03
CA ALA A 54 4.18 -4.91 -2.83
C ALA A 54 3.33 -5.95 -2.12
N ALA A 55 2.63 -5.55 -1.06
CA ALA A 55 1.74 -6.44 -0.33
C ALA A 55 0.42 -5.73 0.02
N THR A 56 -0.69 -6.46 -0.11
CA THR A 56 -2.00 -6.10 0.43
C THR A 56 -2.23 -6.88 1.71
N ILE A 57 -2.57 -6.20 2.80
CA ILE A 57 -2.82 -6.79 4.11
C ILE A 57 -4.22 -6.39 4.59
N ASP A 58 -4.93 -7.34 5.19
CA ASP A 58 -6.18 -7.06 5.89
C ASP A 58 -5.91 -6.39 7.25
N GLY A 59 -6.54 -5.24 7.47
CA GLY A 59 -6.27 -4.36 8.61
C GLY A 59 -6.62 -4.99 9.97
N PHE A 60 -7.61 -5.88 10.01
CA PHE A 60 -8.07 -6.55 11.22
C PHE A 60 -7.25 -7.82 11.51
N SER A 61 -7.26 -8.78 10.59
CA SER A 61 -6.62 -10.08 10.77
C SER A 61 -5.09 -10.04 10.69
N ARG A 62 -4.53 -8.97 10.10
CA ARG A 62 -3.10 -8.81 9.81
C ARG A 62 -2.56 -9.82 8.79
N TYR A 63 -3.43 -10.55 8.10
CA TYR A 63 -3.01 -11.52 7.10
C TYR A 63 -2.74 -10.85 5.75
N VAL A 64 -1.74 -11.39 5.04
CA VAL A 64 -1.44 -10.99 3.67
C VAL A 64 -2.51 -11.56 2.75
N VAL A 65 -3.20 -10.69 2.03
CA VAL A 65 -4.23 -11.05 1.05
C VAL A 65 -3.59 -11.41 -0.30
N ALA A 66 -2.65 -10.58 -0.76
CA ALA A 66 -1.89 -10.79 -1.98
C ALA A 66 -0.54 -10.05 -1.91
N TRP A 67 0.45 -10.51 -2.67
CA TRP A 67 1.76 -9.85 -2.75
C TRP A 67 2.47 -10.13 -4.08
N ARG A 68 3.37 -9.23 -4.48
CA ARG A 68 4.23 -9.38 -5.66
C ARG A 68 5.63 -8.87 -5.39
N LEU A 69 6.61 -9.53 -6.01
CA LEU A 69 8.00 -9.08 -6.04
C LEU A 69 8.37 -8.55 -7.41
N SER A 70 9.16 -7.49 -7.44
CA SER A 70 9.76 -6.96 -8.66
C SER A 70 11.20 -6.52 -8.42
N ASN A 71 12.04 -6.62 -9.45
CA ASN A 71 13.38 -6.02 -9.46
C ASN A 71 13.34 -4.53 -9.85
N THR A 72 12.18 -4.03 -10.31
CA THR A 72 11.96 -2.63 -10.69
C THR A 72 10.75 -2.04 -9.99
N LEU A 73 10.81 -0.73 -9.72
CA LEU A 73 9.67 0.01 -9.18
C LEU A 73 8.73 0.45 -10.32
N ASP A 74 8.23 -0.50 -11.10
CA ASP A 74 7.19 -0.26 -12.11
C ASP A 74 5.79 -0.33 -11.49
N GLY A 75 4.78 0.23 -12.14
CA GLY A 75 3.40 0.14 -11.66
C GLY A 75 2.70 -1.18 -12.01
N ALA A 76 3.32 -2.04 -12.83
CA ALA A 76 2.66 -3.23 -13.36
C ALA A 76 2.50 -4.30 -12.27
N PHE A 77 3.55 -4.57 -11.50
CA PHE A 77 3.48 -5.57 -10.42
C PHE A 77 2.49 -5.18 -9.30
N CYS A 78 2.29 -3.87 -9.07
CA CYS A 78 1.26 -3.38 -8.16
C CYS A 78 -0.15 -3.73 -8.68
N ARG A 79 -0.42 -3.55 -9.98
CA ARG A 79 -1.71 -3.92 -10.57
C ARG A 79 -1.96 -5.43 -10.48
N ASP A 80 -0.95 -6.24 -10.76
CA ASP A 80 -1.07 -7.70 -10.67
C ASP A 80 -1.38 -8.17 -9.24
N MET A 81 -0.79 -7.49 -8.24
CA MET A 81 -1.11 -7.72 -6.83
C MET A 81 -2.54 -7.28 -6.51
N LEU A 82 -2.97 -6.12 -6.99
CA LEU A 82 -4.33 -5.61 -6.77
C LEU A 82 -5.38 -6.56 -7.36
N ASP A 83 -5.15 -7.04 -8.58
CA ASP A 83 -6.07 -7.96 -9.25
C ASP A 83 -6.20 -9.29 -8.50
N GLU A 84 -5.09 -9.84 -7.99
CA GLU A 84 -5.15 -11.02 -7.13
C GLU A 84 -5.90 -10.74 -5.82
N ALA A 85 -5.62 -9.61 -5.16
CA ALA A 85 -6.30 -9.26 -3.93
C ALA A 85 -7.82 -9.17 -4.14
N LEU A 86 -8.25 -8.47 -5.19
CA LEU A 86 -9.66 -8.29 -5.52
C LEU A 86 -10.33 -9.58 -6.04
N ALA A 87 -9.56 -10.56 -6.51
CA ALA A 87 -10.06 -11.90 -6.80
C ALA A 87 -10.28 -12.73 -5.52
N ALA A 88 -9.51 -12.48 -4.46
CA ALA A 88 -9.65 -13.15 -3.17
C ALA A 88 -10.82 -12.59 -2.33
N GLY A 89 -11.24 -11.34 -2.58
CA GLY A 89 -12.37 -10.72 -1.91
C GLY A 89 -12.46 -9.21 -2.17
N THR A 90 -13.46 -8.57 -1.57
CA THR A 90 -13.72 -7.15 -1.78
C THR A 90 -13.81 -6.44 -0.42
N PRO A 91 -12.87 -5.55 -0.09
CA PRO A 91 -12.93 -4.81 1.17
C PRO A 91 -13.88 -3.61 1.07
N GLU A 92 -14.29 -3.04 2.20
CA GLU A 92 -15.10 -1.81 2.19
C GLU A 92 -14.26 -0.56 1.89
N VAL A 93 -13.00 -0.56 2.32
CA VAL A 93 -12.02 0.50 2.09
C VAL A 93 -10.69 -0.12 1.66
N PHE A 94 -10.10 0.42 0.60
CA PHE A 94 -8.72 0.16 0.22
C PHE A 94 -7.87 1.38 0.54
N ASN A 95 -6.90 1.23 1.44
CA ASN A 95 -6.01 2.30 1.87
C ASN A 95 -4.60 2.12 1.28
N THR A 96 -4.05 3.20 0.71
CA THR A 96 -2.65 3.23 0.25
C THR A 96 -1.97 4.50 0.71
N ASP A 97 -0.64 4.58 0.60
CA ASP A 97 0.01 5.89 0.61
C ASP A 97 -0.29 6.66 -0.71
N GLN A 98 0.08 7.94 -0.76
CA GLN A 98 -0.02 8.76 -1.98
C GLN A 98 1.17 8.55 -2.95
N GLY A 99 1.78 7.37 -2.96
CA GLY A 99 2.82 7.01 -3.92
C GLY A 99 2.31 7.03 -5.37
N VAL A 100 3.21 7.32 -6.33
CA VAL A 100 2.87 7.41 -7.76
C VAL A 100 2.30 6.09 -8.31
N GLN A 101 2.71 4.96 -7.72
CA GLN A 101 2.28 3.61 -8.11
C GLN A 101 0.81 3.37 -7.76
N PHE A 102 0.36 3.84 -6.60
CA PHE A 102 -1.02 3.67 -6.13
C PHE A 102 -1.95 4.84 -6.54
N THR A 103 -1.38 5.99 -6.89
CA THR A 103 -2.12 7.15 -7.43
C THR A 103 -2.21 7.14 -8.96
N ALA A 104 -1.65 6.12 -9.63
CA ALA A 104 -1.83 5.91 -11.05
C ALA A 104 -3.32 5.68 -11.37
N GLY A 105 -3.83 6.31 -12.43
CA GLY A 105 -5.25 6.24 -12.80
C GLY A 105 -5.77 4.81 -12.90
N ALA A 106 -4.99 3.90 -13.49
CA ALA A 106 -5.35 2.49 -13.62
C ALA A 106 -5.55 1.76 -12.29
N TRP A 107 -4.82 2.12 -11.22
CA TRP A 107 -5.02 1.54 -9.89
C TRP A 107 -6.36 2.00 -9.31
N VAL A 108 -6.54 3.32 -9.30
CA VAL A 108 -7.73 3.97 -8.75
C VAL A 108 -9.00 3.51 -9.46
N GLU A 109 -9.00 3.53 -10.80
CA GLU A 109 -10.11 3.08 -11.63
C GLU A 109 -10.47 1.62 -11.32
N ARG A 110 -9.46 0.77 -11.09
CA ARG A 110 -9.66 -0.64 -10.80
C ARG A 110 -10.30 -0.89 -9.43
N VAL A 111 -9.90 -0.12 -8.41
CA VAL A 111 -10.49 -0.15 -7.06
C VAL A 111 -11.92 0.38 -7.08
N GLU A 112 -12.15 1.52 -7.74
CA GLU A 112 -13.48 2.11 -7.89
C GLU A 112 -14.43 1.17 -8.67
N ALA A 113 -13.95 0.51 -9.74
CA ALA A 113 -14.72 -0.46 -10.51
C ALA A 113 -15.12 -1.70 -9.70
N ALA A 114 -14.38 -2.04 -8.64
CA ALA A 114 -14.73 -3.11 -7.72
C ALA A 114 -15.75 -2.69 -6.65
N GLY A 115 -16.22 -1.43 -6.67
CA GLY A 115 -17.14 -0.89 -5.66
C GLY A 115 -16.47 -0.58 -4.32
N VAL A 116 -15.14 -0.49 -4.29
CA VAL A 116 -14.35 -0.28 -3.08
C VAL A 116 -14.04 1.21 -2.89
N ARG A 117 -14.13 1.71 -1.66
CA ARG A 117 -13.79 3.10 -1.37
C ARG A 117 -12.27 3.27 -1.28
N VAL A 118 -11.74 4.24 -2.02
CA VAL A 118 -10.31 4.60 -1.99
C VAL A 118 -10.03 5.54 -0.81
N SER A 119 -9.06 5.18 0.02
CA SER A 119 -8.49 6.03 1.08
C SER A 119 -6.99 6.22 0.80
N MET A 120 -6.47 7.43 0.99
CA MET A 120 -5.03 7.67 0.84
C MET A 120 -4.46 8.48 2.01
N ASP A 121 -3.33 8.04 2.54
CA ASP A 121 -2.56 8.77 3.55
C ASP A 121 -1.51 9.69 2.90
N VAL A 122 -1.39 10.92 3.40
CA VAL A 122 -0.43 11.95 2.97
C VAL A 122 1.02 11.66 3.39
N GLY A 123 1.25 10.66 4.24
CA GLY A 123 2.53 9.95 4.29
C GLY A 123 3.21 9.84 5.65
N SER A 124 3.38 8.59 6.09
CA SER A 124 4.64 8.03 6.59
C SER A 124 4.69 6.56 6.19
N GLY A 125 5.33 6.28 5.05
CA GLY A 125 5.33 4.99 4.34
C GLY A 125 6.09 3.85 5.03
N ALA A 126 5.70 3.52 6.25
CA ALA A 126 6.10 2.28 6.91
C ALA A 126 5.07 2.03 8.00
N TRP A 127 4.29 0.96 7.90
CA TRP A 127 3.44 0.21 8.88
C TRP A 127 3.29 0.71 10.34
N THR A 128 3.39 2.00 10.61
CA THR A 128 3.58 2.61 11.93
C THR A 128 2.44 3.57 12.18
N THR A 129 1.24 3.02 12.25
CA THR A 129 0.14 3.64 13.00
C THR A 129 -0.45 2.59 13.93
N CYS A 130 0.39 2.12 14.85
CA CYS A 130 -0.05 1.94 16.23
C CYS A 130 0.60 3.08 17.02
N SER A 131 0.02 4.29 16.96
CA SER A 131 0.40 5.33 17.91
C SER A 131 -0.14 4.90 19.26
N SER A 132 0.77 4.53 20.14
CA SER A 132 0.60 4.28 21.56
C SER A 132 -0.22 5.38 22.25
N SER A 133 -1.52 5.15 22.42
CA SER A 133 -2.34 5.85 23.43
C SER A 133 -3.48 5.01 24.00
N ALA A 134 -3.52 3.70 23.70
CA ALA A 134 -4.52 2.76 24.24
C ALA A 134 -4.03 1.90 25.43
N CYS A 135 -2.90 2.26 26.06
CA CYS A 135 -2.47 1.69 27.34
C CYS A 135 -2.43 2.81 28.39
N GLY A 136 -3.58 3.11 28.97
CA GLY A 136 -3.72 4.05 30.10
C GLY A 136 -5.04 3.81 30.82
N GLY A 137 -4.98 3.12 31.95
CA GLY A 137 -6.11 2.68 32.79
C GLY A 137 -6.34 1.18 32.59
N VAL A 138 -6.10 0.29 33.55
CA VAL A 138 -6.13 0.36 35.03
C VAL A 138 -5.04 -0.55 35.59
#